data_AF-A0AAE0EQI8-F1
#
_entry.id   AF-A0AAE0EQI8-F1
#
_cell.length_a   1.000
_cell.length_b   1.000
_cell.length_c   1.000
_cell.angle_alpha   90.00
_cell.angle_beta   90.00
_cell.angle_gamma   90.00
#
_symmetry.space_group_name_H-M   'P 1'
#
loop_
_entity.id
_entity.type
_entity.pdbx_description
1 polymer ?
#
loop_
_entity_poly.entity_id
_entity_poly.type
_entity_poly.pdbx_seq_one_letter_code
_entity_poly.pdbx_strand_id
1 'polypeptide(L)'
;MAFAMARRSLIKACKTTYRSHFGLAPSLSHISATPRPGSWNNLRTFAASAQEGTNSSTAATQKLSVGPSVSKLADVPPVALGLGFAGAIPFIGLTAPFAAVLPLPEIMAGNEALWQTTYGAVILSFLGGVHWGACLSGSSPTRLLWSVTPSLLAWPACMLPASSATASLALSFLMAHAVDMTYARRGLLPPWYAALRWPLTTLATCSLLTTAYTSAQGTPEETATKK
;
A
#
# COMPACT_ATOMS: atom_id res chain seq x y z
N MET A 1 10.48 -19.23 25.81
CA MET A 1 11.96 -19.29 25.88
C MET A 1 12.65 -19.44 24.52
N ALA A 2 12.13 -20.23 23.58
CA ALA A 2 12.72 -20.45 22.25
C ALA A 2 12.90 -19.18 21.39
N PHE A 3 11.97 -18.22 21.46
CA PHE A 3 12.05 -16.95 20.72
C PHE A 3 13.21 -16.04 21.15
N ALA A 4 13.61 -16.08 22.42
CA ALA A 4 14.72 -15.29 22.94
C ALA A 4 16.09 -15.86 22.52
N MET A 5 16.18 -17.19 22.35
CA MET A 5 17.38 -17.84 21.83
C MET A 5 17.54 -17.60 20.32
N ALA A 6 16.46 -17.70 19.54
CA ALA A 6 16.50 -17.43 18.09
C ALA A 6 16.98 -16.01 17.77
N ARG A 7 16.54 -15.01 18.56
CA ARG A 7 16.99 -13.62 18.43
C ARG A 7 18.48 -13.45 18.73
N ARG A 8 19.02 -14.14 19.74
CA ARG A 8 20.45 -14.09 20.07
C ARG A 8 21.32 -14.77 19.00
N SER A 9 20.83 -15.85 18.40
CA SER A 9 21.52 -16.53 17.31
C SER A 9 21.57 -15.69 16.03
N LEU A 10 20.50 -14.98 15.69
CA LEU A 10 20.45 -14.07 14.53
C LEU A 10 21.40 -12.87 14.67
N ILE A 11 21.51 -12.29 15.88
CA ILE A 11 22.46 -11.19 16.15
C ILE A 11 23.91 -11.65 16.03
N LYS A 12 24.22 -12.88 16.49
CA LYS A 12 25.56 -13.47 16.34
C LYS A 12 25.88 -13.76 14.87
N ALA A 13 24.93 -14.32 14.11
CA ALA A 13 25.10 -14.58 12.69
C ALA A 13 25.35 -13.28 11.90
N CYS A 14 24.57 -12.23 12.17
CA CYS A 14 24.74 -10.92 11.52
C CYS A 14 26.11 -10.28 11.83
N LYS A 15 26.59 -10.38 13.08
CA LYS A 15 27.94 -9.90 13.45
C LYS A 15 29.06 -10.67 12.75
N THR A 16 28.91 -12.00 12.60
CA THR A 16 29.92 -12.84 11.94
C THR A 16 29.97 -12.57 10.44
N THR A 17 28.81 -12.45 9.77
CA THR A 17 28.73 -12.18 8.33
C THR A 17 29.16 -10.76 7.97
N TYR A 18 28.88 -9.75 8.82
CA TYR A 18 29.37 -8.39 8.59
C TYR A 18 30.90 -8.31 8.70
N ARG A 19 31.48 -9.05 9.66
CA ARG A 19 32.93 -9.09 9.89
C ARG A 19 33.70 -9.81 8.77
N SER A 20 33.08 -10.79 8.10
CA SER A 20 33.72 -11.50 6.99
C SER A 20 33.67 -10.74 5.67
N HIS A 21 32.69 -9.85 5.46
CA HIS A 21 32.53 -9.12 4.19
C HIS A 21 33.21 -7.75 4.13
N PHE A 22 33.39 -7.04 5.25
CA PHE A 22 33.77 -5.62 5.21
C PHE A 22 35.10 -5.23 5.90
N GLY A 23 35.89 -6.19 6.39
CA GLY A 23 37.34 -6.01 6.61
C GLY A 23 37.84 -4.84 7.51
N LEU A 24 36.98 -4.08 8.19
CA LEU A 24 37.37 -2.91 8.98
C LEU A 24 36.73 -2.95 10.36
N ALA A 25 37.57 -3.03 11.39
CA ALA A 25 37.18 -2.75 12.77
C ALA A 25 37.12 -1.23 12.97
N PRO A 26 36.04 -0.65 13.53
CA PRO A 26 36.05 0.77 13.87
C PRO A 26 36.97 1.00 15.08
N SER A 27 38.04 1.77 14.86
CA SER A 27 38.92 2.27 15.92
C SER A 27 38.16 3.23 16.84
N LEU A 28 37.93 2.82 18.09
CA LEU A 28 37.29 3.62 19.13
C LEU A 28 38.34 4.37 19.97
N SER A 29 38.98 5.39 19.40
CA SER A 29 39.97 6.23 20.12
C SER A 29 39.63 7.73 20.21
N HIS A 30 38.47 8.18 19.73
CA HIS A 30 38.17 9.62 19.64
C HIS A 30 36.99 10.15 20.47
N ILE A 31 36.47 9.40 21.43
CA ILE A 31 35.41 9.93 22.32
C ILE A 31 35.97 10.04 23.75
N SER A 32 36.76 11.09 23.96
CA SER A 32 36.96 11.69 25.27
C SER A 32 36.60 13.17 25.15
N ALA A 33 35.43 13.53 25.66
CA ALA A 33 35.08 14.92 25.92
C ALA A 33 34.17 14.95 27.15
N THR A 34 34.78 15.21 28.30
CA THR A 34 34.08 15.60 29.52
C THR A 34 33.45 16.99 29.33
N PRO A 35 32.22 17.25 29.79
CA PRO A 35 31.62 18.58 29.68
C PRO A 35 32.29 19.56 30.64
N ARG A 36 32.78 20.70 30.12
CA ARG A 36 33.26 21.84 30.94
C ARG A 36 32.07 22.62 31.53
N PRO A 37 32.15 23.11 32.77
CA PRO A 37 31.11 23.97 33.34
C PRO A 37 31.39 25.43 32.98
N GLY A 38 30.41 26.11 32.37
CA GLY A 38 30.42 27.58 32.24
C GLY A 38 29.92 28.10 30.90
N SER A 39 28.62 28.40 30.82
CA SER A 39 28.05 29.59 30.18
C SER A 39 26.52 29.52 30.24
N TRP A 40 25.96 29.84 31.40
CA TRP A 40 24.51 29.86 31.63
C TRP A 40 23.79 31.03 30.94
N ASN A 41 24.55 31.94 30.30
CA ASN A 41 23.97 33.09 29.60
C ASN A 41 23.25 32.70 28.30
N ASN A 42 23.61 31.57 27.70
CA ASN A 42 22.98 31.09 26.46
C ASN A 42 21.59 30.47 26.68
N LEU A 43 21.24 30.12 27.93
CA LEU A 43 19.95 29.50 28.22
C LEU A 43 18.79 30.52 28.23
N ARG A 44 19.08 31.81 28.43
CA ARG A 44 18.09 32.87 28.18
C ARG A 44 17.88 33.10 26.70
N THR A 45 18.91 32.98 25.87
CA THR A 45 18.81 33.05 24.41
C THR A 45 18.08 31.85 23.83
N PHE A 46 18.30 30.65 24.38
CA PHE A 46 17.52 29.46 24.01
C PHE A 46 16.06 29.55 24.49
N ALA A 47 15.80 30.05 25.71
CA ALA A 47 14.43 30.29 26.19
C ALA A 47 13.71 31.39 25.40
N ALA A 48 14.40 32.46 24.99
CA ALA A 48 13.86 33.50 24.11
C ALA A 48 13.56 32.94 22.70
N SER A 49 14.46 32.13 22.14
CA SER A 49 14.25 31.48 20.84
C SER A 49 13.11 30.44 20.85
N ALA A 50 12.77 29.88 22.02
CA ALA A 50 11.64 28.98 22.19
C ALA A 50 10.30 29.72 22.29
N GLN A 51 10.29 31.00 22.66
CA GLN A 51 9.08 31.85 22.66
C GLN A 51 8.90 32.66 21.37
N GLU A 52 9.93 32.86 20.54
CA GLU A 52 9.80 33.58 19.27
C GLU A 52 9.00 32.78 18.20
N GLY A 53 8.85 31.46 18.38
CA GLY A 53 8.06 30.60 17.49
C GLY A 53 6.54 30.66 17.72
N THR A 54 6.06 31.38 18.75
CA THR A 54 4.63 31.40 19.12
C THR A 54 3.84 32.58 18.56
N ASN A 55 4.47 33.53 17.86
CA ASN A 55 3.82 34.79 17.43
C ASN A 55 3.64 34.97 15.93
N SER A 56 3.69 33.89 15.15
CA SER A 56 3.08 33.83 13.81
C SER A 56 2.01 32.75 13.74
N SER A 57 1.13 32.77 14.75
CA SER A 57 -0.26 32.36 14.58
C SER A 57 -1.00 33.40 13.75
N THR A 58 -0.68 33.51 12.46
CA THR A 58 -1.74 33.78 11.50
C THR A 58 -2.47 32.47 11.37
N ALA A 59 -3.43 32.28 12.27
CA ALA A 59 -4.46 31.28 12.15
C ALA A 59 -5.10 31.46 10.78
N ALA A 60 -4.58 30.71 9.79
CA ALA A 60 -5.41 30.17 8.75
C ALA A 60 -6.40 29.28 9.48
N THR A 61 -7.47 29.90 9.99
CA THR A 61 -8.74 29.24 10.23
C THR A 61 -9.10 28.63 8.89
N GLN A 62 -8.58 27.42 8.62
CA GLN A 62 -9.18 26.52 7.67
C GLN A 62 -10.56 26.29 8.29
N LYS A 63 -11.50 27.10 7.81
CA LYS A 63 -12.91 27.04 8.15
C LYS A 63 -13.33 25.62 7.78
N LEU A 64 -13.22 24.71 8.73
CA LEU A 64 -13.73 23.36 8.61
C LEU A 64 -15.24 23.52 8.68
N SER A 65 -15.82 23.92 7.55
CA SER A 65 -17.23 23.72 7.28
C SER A 65 -17.40 22.21 7.25
N VAL A 66 -17.69 21.64 8.41
CA VAL A 66 -18.19 20.28 8.56
C VAL A 66 -19.63 20.28 8.04
N GLY A 67 -19.78 20.51 6.74
CA GLY A 67 -20.88 19.94 5.98
C GLY A 67 -20.41 18.57 5.45
N PRO A 68 -21.33 17.66 5.10
CA PRO A 68 -20.97 16.47 4.34
C PRO A 68 -20.52 16.90 2.95
N SER A 69 -19.29 17.40 2.83
CA SER A 69 -18.69 17.73 1.54
C SER A 69 -18.29 16.42 0.89
N VAL A 70 -19.15 15.93 0.00
CA VAL A 70 -18.78 14.88 -0.95
C VAL A 70 -17.60 15.42 -1.75
N SER A 71 -16.41 14.98 -1.39
CA SER A 71 -15.16 15.43 -2.03
C SER A 71 -15.23 15.06 -3.50
N LYS A 72 -14.98 16.02 -4.37
CA LYS A 72 -15.08 15.80 -5.81
C LYS A 72 -13.75 15.25 -6.31
N LEU A 73 -13.79 14.54 -7.44
CA LEU A 73 -12.57 14.07 -8.10
C LEU A 73 -11.64 15.23 -8.49
N ALA A 74 -12.20 16.44 -8.66
CA ALA A 74 -11.48 17.69 -8.90
C ALA A 74 -10.55 18.11 -7.74
N ASP A 75 -10.80 17.63 -6.52
CA ASP A 75 -10.00 17.97 -5.33
C ASP A 75 -8.77 17.05 -5.18
N VAL A 76 -8.62 16.06 -6.05
CA VAL A 76 -7.51 15.09 -6.02
C VAL A 76 -6.25 15.73 -6.61
N PRO A 77 -5.08 15.58 -5.95
CA PRO A 77 -3.81 16.01 -6.53
C PRO A 77 -3.61 15.43 -7.94
N PRO A 78 -3.28 16.22 -8.98
CA PRO A 78 -3.23 15.75 -10.36
C PRO A 78 -2.30 14.56 -10.58
N VAL A 79 -1.18 14.51 -9.84
CA VAL A 79 -0.24 13.39 -9.86
C VAL A 79 -0.88 12.10 -9.34
N ALA A 80 -1.65 12.17 -8.24
CA ALA A 80 -2.35 11.02 -7.69
C ALA A 80 -3.47 10.53 -8.61
N LEU A 81 -4.18 11.46 -9.25
CA LEU A 81 -5.20 11.16 -10.26
C LEU A 81 -4.57 10.43 -11.46
N GLY A 82 -3.53 11.01 -12.04
CA GLY A 82 -2.82 10.44 -13.19
C GLY A 82 -2.24 9.06 -12.90
N LEU A 83 -1.53 8.89 -11.77
CA LEU A 83 -0.97 7.60 -11.37
C LEU A 83 -2.06 6.56 -11.06
N GLY A 84 -3.15 6.99 -10.42
CA GLY A 84 -4.28 6.11 -10.11
C GLY A 84 -4.93 5.53 -11.36
N PHE A 85 -5.25 6.37 -12.33
CA PHE A 85 -5.83 5.93 -13.60
C PHE A 85 -4.81 5.21 -14.50
N ALA A 86 -3.53 5.59 -14.47
CA ALA A 86 -2.48 4.81 -15.14
C ALA A 86 -2.40 3.38 -14.59
N GLY A 87 -2.53 3.21 -13.27
CA GLY A 87 -2.61 1.90 -12.63
C GLY A 87 -3.87 1.09 -13.00
N ALA A 88 -4.90 1.72 -13.55
CA ALA A 88 -6.10 1.02 -14.03
C ALA A 88 -5.94 0.43 -15.44
N ILE A 89 -4.91 0.85 -16.19
CA ILE A 89 -4.69 0.43 -17.59
C ILE A 89 -4.56 -1.10 -17.71
N PRO A 90 -3.73 -1.80 -16.92
CA PRO A 90 -3.57 -3.24 -17.09
C PRO A 90 -4.84 -4.03 -16.75
N PHE A 91 -5.67 -3.53 -15.83
CA PHE A 91 -6.97 -4.13 -15.54
C PHE A 91 -7.88 -4.13 -16.76
N ILE A 92 -7.99 -2.98 -17.45
CA ILE A 92 -8.83 -2.86 -18.66
C ILE A 92 -8.24 -3.67 -19.81
N GLY A 93 -6.93 -3.50 -20.09
CA GLY A 93 -6.28 -4.12 -21.23
C GLY A 93 -6.26 -5.65 -21.18
N LEU A 94 -6.19 -6.23 -19.99
CA LEU A 94 -6.21 -7.68 -19.78
C LEU A 94 -7.62 -8.26 -19.68
N THR A 95 -8.68 -7.44 -19.71
CA THR A 95 -10.05 -7.93 -19.70
C THR A 95 -10.38 -8.55 -21.07
N ALA A 96 -10.95 -9.77 -21.07
CA ALA A 96 -11.19 -10.59 -22.27
C ALA A 96 -11.63 -9.83 -23.55
N PRO A 97 -12.67 -8.97 -23.55
CA PRO A 97 -13.08 -8.22 -24.76
C PRO A 97 -12.01 -7.26 -25.30
N PHE A 98 -11.16 -6.69 -24.44
CA PHE A 98 -10.07 -5.81 -24.86
C PHE A 98 -8.84 -6.60 -25.26
N ALA A 99 -8.50 -7.64 -24.50
CA ALA A 99 -7.37 -8.52 -24.81
C ALA A 99 -7.50 -9.18 -26.19
N ALA A 100 -8.73 -9.50 -26.63
CA ALA A 100 -9.00 -10.08 -27.94
C ALA A 100 -8.74 -9.12 -29.13
N VAL A 101 -8.75 -7.81 -28.90
CA VAL A 101 -8.56 -6.78 -29.94
C VAL A 101 -7.16 -6.17 -29.90
N LEU A 102 -6.50 -6.22 -28.73
CA LEU A 102 -5.16 -5.69 -28.55
C LEU A 102 -4.10 -6.66 -29.09
N PRO A 103 -3.05 -6.16 -29.78
CA PRO A 103 -1.92 -6.98 -30.21
C PRO A 103 -1.03 -7.33 -29.00
N LEU A 104 -1.51 -8.23 -28.15
CA LEU A 104 -0.77 -8.69 -26.97
C LEU A 104 0.41 -9.58 -27.38
N PRO A 105 1.54 -9.49 -26.67
CA PRO A 105 2.63 -10.45 -26.82
C PRO A 105 2.15 -11.89 -26.63
N GLU A 106 2.74 -12.84 -27.36
CA GLU A 106 2.33 -14.25 -27.34
C GLU A 106 2.38 -14.89 -25.93
N ILE A 107 3.30 -14.43 -25.07
CA ILE A 107 3.37 -14.87 -23.66
C ILE A 107 2.16 -14.43 -22.82
N MET A 108 1.46 -13.39 -23.25
CA MET A 108 0.28 -12.83 -22.57
C MET A 108 -1.03 -13.40 -23.12
N ALA A 109 -1.07 -13.68 -24.42
CA ALA A 109 -2.22 -14.29 -25.06
C ALA A 109 -2.53 -15.67 -24.47
N GLY A 110 -3.78 -15.92 -24.09
CA GLY A 110 -4.24 -17.13 -23.42
C GLY A 110 -3.91 -17.24 -21.93
N ASN A 111 -3.15 -16.29 -21.38
CA ASN A 111 -2.78 -16.22 -19.96
C ASN A 111 -3.33 -14.97 -19.26
N GLU A 112 -4.33 -14.31 -19.85
CA GLU A 112 -4.82 -12.99 -19.42
C GLU A 112 -5.26 -13.01 -17.95
N ALA A 113 -5.97 -14.06 -17.54
CA ALA A 113 -6.43 -14.22 -16.17
C ALA A 113 -5.28 -14.35 -15.16
N LEU A 114 -4.16 -14.98 -15.54
CA LEU A 114 -2.97 -15.07 -14.70
C LEU A 114 -2.30 -13.69 -14.57
N TRP A 115 -2.12 -12.99 -15.69
CA TRP A 115 -1.54 -11.64 -15.70
C TRP A 115 -2.39 -10.64 -14.92
N GLN A 116 -3.72 -10.72 -15.06
CA GLN A 116 -4.64 -9.84 -14.35
C GLN A 116 -4.71 -10.19 -12.86
N THR A 117 -4.66 -11.46 -12.50
CA THR A 117 -4.58 -11.93 -11.10
C THR A 117 -3.31 -11.44 -10.42
N THR A 118 -2.16 -11.66 -11.04
CA THR A 118 -0.86 -11.25 -10.48
C THR A 118 -0.75 -9.73 -10.36
N TYR A 119 -1.20 -8.98 -11.37
CA TYR A 119 -1.28 -7.52 -11.30
C TYR A 119 -2.25 -7.05 -10.21
N GLY A 120 -3.42 -7.67 -10.11
CA GLY A 120 -4.42 -7.38 -9.08
C GLY A 120 -3.88 -7.59 -7.67
N ALA A 121 -3.10 -8.65 -7.46
CA ALA A 121 -2.43 -8.94 -6.20
C ALA A 121 -1.40 -7.86 -5.82
N VAL A 122 -0.61 -7.38 -6.78
CA VAL A 122 0.36 -6.28 -6.58
C VAL A 122 -0.37 -5.00 -6.15
N ILE A 123 -1.43 -4.61 -6.86
CA ILE A 123 -2.19 -3.40 -6.54
C ILE A 123 -2.89 -3.53 -5.19
N LEU A 124 -3.50 -4.68 -4.90
CA LEU A 124 -4.14 -4.93 -3.61
C LEU A 124 -3.15 -4.83 -2.44
N SER A 125 -1.93 -5.34 -2.62
CA SER A 125 -0.84 -5.22 -1.65
C SER A 125 -0.37 -3.77 -1.46
N PHE A 126 -0.25 -3.01 -2.55
CA PHE A 126 0.08 -1.58 -2.51
C PHE A 126 -0.93 -0.77 -1.67
N LEU A 127 -2.23 -1.08 -1.81
CA LEU A 127 -3.28 -0.43 -1.03
C LEU A 127 -3.17 -0.70 0.47
N GLY A 128 -2.75 -1.91 0.86
CA GLY A 128 -2.39 -2.21 2.25
C GLY A 128 -1.29 -1.28 2.76
N GLY A 129 -0.27 -1.02 1.95
CA GLY A 129 0.84 -0.12 2.26
C GLY A 129 0.44 1.32 2.60
N VAL A 130 -0.68 1.82 2.10
CA VAL A 130 -1.20 3.16 2.42
C VAL A 130 -1.43 3.32 3.93
N HIS A 131 -1.86 2.25 4.61
CA HIS A 131 -2.12 2.26 6.05
C HIS A 131 -0.83 2.29 6.89
N TRP A 132 0.28 1.76 6.38
CA TRP A 132 1.60 1.97 6.97
C TRP A 132 2.00 3.44 6.88
N GLY A 133 1.88 4.06 5.70
CA GLY A 133 2.20 5.48 5.51
C GLY A 133 1.37 6.41 6.42
N ALA A 134 0.07 6.14 6.54
CA ALA A 134 -0.81 6.88 7.45
C ALA A 134 -0.45 6.67 8.92
N CYS A 135 0.01 5.47 9.32
CA CYS A 135 0.51 5.23 10.67
C CYS A 135 1.77 6.04 10.97
N LEU A 136 2.70 6.10 10.01
CA LEU A 136 3.93 6.89 10.13
C LEU A 136 3.65 8.40 10.26
N SER A 137 2.53 8.88 9.72
CA SER A 137 2.08 10.28 9.86
C SER A 137 1.28 10.56 11.14
N GLY A 138 1.26 9.64 12.11
CA GLY A 138 0.63 9.84 13.43
C GLY A 138 -0.73 9.14 13.63
N SER A 139 -1.16 8.26 12.73
CA SER A 139 -2.38 7.47 12.94
C SER A 139 -2.19 6.30 13.94
N SER A 140 -3.29 5.72 14.41
CA SER A 140 -3.29 4.58 15.34
C SER A 140 -2.49 3.35 14.84
N PRO A 141 -1.70 2.68 15.70
CA PRO A 141 -0.93 1.47 15.36
C PRO A 141 -1.82 0.26 15.04
N THR A 142 -3.10 0.25 15.45
CA THR A 142 -4.05 -0.82 15.09
C THR A 142 -4.27 -0.96 13.57
N ARG A 143 -3.88 0.06 12.79
CA ARG A 143 -3.92 0.06 11.32
C ARG A 143 -2.87 -0.83 10.68
N LEU A 144 -1.79 -1.16 11.40
CA LEU A 144 -0.72 -2.02 10.90
C LEU A 144 -1.18 -3.46 10.69
N LEU A 145 -2.21 -3.91 11.41
CA LEU A 145 -2.79 -5.22 11.13
C LEU A 145 -3.51 -5.20 9.77
N TRP A 146 -4.29 -4.15 9.53
CA TRP A 146 -5.00 -3.98 8.27
C TRP A 146 -4.08 -3.77 7.08
N SER A 147 -2.93 -3.14 7.26
CA SER A 147 -1.99 -2.90 6.15
C SER A 147 -1.43 -4.19 5.54
N VAL A 148 -1.40 -5.28 6.30
CA VAL A 148 -0.89 -6.59 5.87
C VAL A 148 -2.01 -7.49 5.34
N THR A 149 -3.25 -7.31 5.81
CA THR A 149 -4.40 -8.14 5.42
C THR A 149 -4.63 -8.23 3.89
N PRO A 150 -4.61 -7.13 3.11
CA PRO A 150 -4.78 -7.19 1.66
C PRO A 150 -3.74 -8.09 0.97
N SER A 151 -2.48 -8.01 1.37
CA SER A 151 -1.40 -8.84 0.80
C SER A 151 -1.59 -10.32 1.15
N LEU A 152 -2.05 -10.62 2.36
CA LEU A 152 -2.34 -11.99 2.80
C LEU A 152 -3.59 -12.59 2.14
N LEU A 153 -4.51 -11.76 1.65
CA LEU A 153 -5.65 -12.23 0.84
C LEU A 153 -5.27 -12.39 -0.63
N ALA A 154 -4.43 -11.49 -1.14
CA ALA A 154 -3.96 -11.51 -2.52
C ALA A 154 -3.10 -12.74 -2.85
N TRP A 155 -2.19 -13.10 -1.95
CA TRP A 155 -1.24 -14.20 -2.17
C TRP A 155 -1.90 -15.56 -2.41
N PRO A 156 -2.79 -16.08 -1.55
CA PRO A 156 -3.45 -17.36 -1.79
C PRO A 156 -4.41 -17.30 -2.99
N ALA A 157 -4.99 -16.13 -3.30
CA ALA A 157 -5.83 -15.98 -4.49
C ALA A 157 -5.05 -16.27 -5.79
N CYS A 158 -3.74 -16.00 -5.82
CA CYS A 158 -2.89 -16.31 -6.99
C CYS A 158 -2.70 -17.82 -7.22
N MET A 159 -3.00 -18.66 -6.24
CA MET A 159 -2.89 -20.12 -6.35
C MET A 159 -4.21 -20.79 -6.75
N LEU A 160 -5.29 -20.02 -6.88
CA LEU A 160 -6.60 -20.53 -7.29
C LEU A 160 -6.68 -20.66 -8.82
N PRO A 161 -7.61 -21.50 -9.34
CA PRO A 161 -7.97 -21.49 -10.74
C PRO A 161 -8.44 -20.11 -11.20
N ALA A 162 -8.24 -19.78 -12.47
CA ALA A 162 -8.47 -18.45 -13.04
C ALA A 162 -9.78 -17.77 -12.60
N SER A 163 -10.91 -18.48 -12.68
CA SER A 163 -12.23 -17.95 -12.30
C SER A 163 -12.34 -17.62 -10.80
N SER A 164 -11.81 -18.50 -9.96
CA SER A 164 -11.84 -18.36 -8.51
C SER A 164 -10.83 -17.30 -8.04
N ALA A 165 -9.65 -17.25 -8.66
CA ALA A 165 -8.60 -16.27 -8.38
C ALA A 165 -9.09 -14.83 -8.58
N THR A 166 -9.65 -14.54 -9.75
CA THR A 166 -10.15 -13.20 -10.08
C THR A 166 -11.38 -12.81 -9.26
N ALA A 167 -12.28 -13.76 -8.97
CA ALA A 167 -13.42 -13.54 -8.09
C ALA A 167 -13.00 -13.24 -6.63
N SER A 168 -12.04 -14.00 -6.09
CA SER A 168 -11.49 -13.75 -4.74
C SER A 168 -10.78 -12.40 -4.64
N LEU A 169 -10.04 -12.00 -5.68
CA LEU A 169 -9.45 -10.66 -5.73
C LEU A 169 -10.50 -9.56 -5.82
N ALA A 170 -11.55 -9.73 -6.64
CA ALA A 170 -12.66 -8.77 -6.74
C ALA A 170 -13.32 -8.54 -5.36
N LEU A 171 -13.60 -9.62 -4.63
CA LEU A 171 -14.14 -9.53 -3.27
C LEU A 171 -13.17 -8.82 -2.31
N SER A 172 -11.88 -9.14 -2.40
CA SER A 172 -10.85 -8.52 -1.56
C SER A 172 -10.70 -7.02 -1.85
N PHE A 173 -10.82 -6.59 -3.10
CA PHE A 173 -10.85 -5.18 -3.49
C PHE A 173 -12.07 -4.44 -2.92
N LEU A 174 -13.25 -5.06 -2.95
CA LEU A 174 -14.47 -4.50 -2.36
C LEU A 174 -14.35 -4.37 -0.83
N MET A 175 -13.81 -5.39 -0.17
CA MET A 175 -13.53 -5.34 1.26
C MET A 175 -12.50 -4.26 1.59
N ALA A 176 -11.41 -4.16 0.82
CA ALA A 176 -10.41 -3.09 0.94
C ALA A 176 -11.05 -1.70 0.84
N HIS A 177 -11.90 -1.50 -0.16
CA HIS A 177 -12.60 -0.24 -0.37
C HIS A 177 -13.57 0.08 0.77
N ALA A 178 -14.35 -0.90 1.25
CA ALA A 178 -15.26 -0.70 2.37
C ALA A 178 -14.50 -0.23 3.62
N VAL A 179 -13.37 -0.87 3.93
CA VAL A 179 -12.54 -0.49 5.07
C VAL A 179 -11.91 0.89 4.87
N ASP A 180 -11.35 1.19 3.70
CA ASP A 180 -10.84 2.53 3.38
C ASP A 180 -11.91 3.61 3.56
N MET A 181 -13.17 3.33 3.17
CA MET A 181 -14.29 4.24 3.35
C MET A 181 -14.65 4.44 4.83
N THR A 182 -14.59 3.38 5.66
CA THR A 182 -14.79 3.54 7.11
C THR A 182 -13.70 4.41 7.74
N TYR A 183 -12.46 4.29 7.27
CA TYR A 183 -11.35 5.11 7.75
C TYR A 183 -11.44 6.56 7.28
N ALA A 184 -11.85 6.80 6.04
CA ALA A 184 -12.10 8.15 5.53
C ALA A 184 -13.21 8.85 6.31
N ARG A 185 -14.32 8.14 6.62
CA ARG A 185 -15.42 8.66 7.45
C ARG A 185 -15.01 9.01 8.87
N ARG A 186 -13.99 8.32 9.41
CA ARG A 186 -13.40 8.61 10.73
C ARG A 186 -12.38 9.76 10.70
N GLY A 187 -12.19 10.42 9.56
CA GLY A 187 -11.21 11.50 9.40
C GLY A 187 -9.76 11.03 9.40
N LEU A 188 -9.53 9.71 9.26
CA LEU A 188 -8.21 9.11 9.37
C LEU A 188 -7.54 8.90 7.99
N LEU A 189 -8.25 9.19 6.91
CA LEU A 189 -7.72 9.29 5.55
C LEU A 189 -8.27 10.58 4.92
N PRO A 190 -7.52 11.25 4.04
CA PRO A 190 -7.99 12.44 3.37
C PRO A 190 -9.26 12.16 2.55
N PRO A 191 -10.27 13.05 2.56
CA PRO A 191 -11.52 12.83 1.83
C PRO A 191 -11.33 12.66 0.30
N TRP A 192 -10.35 13.33 -0.30
CA TRP A 192 -10.00 13.18 -1.72
C TRP A 192 -9.53 11.75 -2.06
N TYR A 193 -8.92 11.03 -1.12
CA TYR A 193 -8.48 9.65 -1.34
C TYR A 193 -9.70 8.73 -1.54
N ALA A 194 -10.76 8.91 -0.75
CA ALA A 194 -12.00 8.14 -0.91
C ALA A 194 -12.68 8.41 -2.24
N ALA A 195 -12.70 9.68 -2.69
CA ALA A 195 -13.24 10.08 -3.99
C ALA A 195 -12.47 9.46 -5.16
N LEU A 196 -11.14 9.38 -5.06
CA LEU A 196 -10.29 8.70 -6.06
C LEU A 196 -10.47 7.17 -6.02
N ARG A 197 -10.63 6.59 -4.83
CA ARG A 197 -10.64 5.13 -4.65
C ARG A 197 -11.91 4.50 -5.21
N TRP A 198 -13.04 5.19 -5.20
CA TRP A 198 -14.32 4.69 -5.72
C TRP A 198 -14.25 4.29 -7.20
N PRO A 199 -13.93 5.18 -8.15
CA PRO A 199 -13.90 4.81 -9.57
C PRO A 199 -12.84 3.74 -9.87
N LEU A 200 -11.66 3.81 -9.24
CA LEU A 200 -10.58 2.84 -9.45
C LEU A 200 -10.96 1.43 -8.96
N THR A 201 -11.63 1.34 -7.80
CA THR A 201 -12.08 0.03 -7.29
C THR A 201 -13.19 -0.51 -8.17
N THR A 202 -14.17 0.30 -8.57
CA THR A 202 -15.26 -0.14 -9.45
C THR A 202 -14.71 -0.69 -10.76
N LEU A 203 -13.79 0.04 -11.40
CA LEU A 203 -13.15 -0.40 -12.64
C LEU A 203 -12.37 -1.71 -12.45
N ALA A 204 -11.53 -1.80 -11.41
CA ALA A 204 -10.75 -3.01 -11.13
C ALA A 204 -11.69 -4.21 -10.85
N THR A 205 -12.69 -4.05 -9.99
CA THR A 205 -13.65 -5.11 -9.65
C THR A 205 -14.46 -5.55 -10.87
N CYS A 206 -14.98 -4.62 -11.68
CA CYS A 206 -15.69 -4.95 -12.92
C CYS A 206 -14.80 -5.75 -13.87
N SER A 207 -13.55 -5.31 -14.08
CA SER A 207 -12.59 -6.03 -14.93
C SER A 207 -12.34 -7.46 -14.45
N LEU A 208 -12.16 -7.65 -13.14
CA LEU A 208 -11.90 -8.95 -12.53
C LEU A 208 -13.11 -9.87 -12.63
N LEU A 209 -14.32 -9.35 -12.43
CA LEU A 209 -15.56 -10.13 -12.57
C LEU A 209 -15.83 -10.54 -14.02
N THR A 210 -15.54 -9.68 -15.00
CA THR A 210 -15.63 -10.06 -16.42
C THR A 210 -14.67 -11.20 -16.75
N THR A 211 -13.44 -11.15 -16.25
CA THR A 211 -12.46 -12.23 -16.41
C THR A 211 -12.88 -13.50 -15.67
N ALA A 212 -13.46 -13.38 -14.48
CA ALA A 212 -14.00 -14.53 -13.73
C ALA A 212 -15.11 -15.24 -14.52
N TYR A 213 -16.04 -14.46 -15.09
CA TYR A 213 -17.16 -14.97 -15.87
C TYR A 213 -16.70 -15.69 -17.14
N THR A 214 -15.81 -15.07 -17.92
CA THR A 214 -15.27 -15.67 -19.14
C THR A 214 -14.45 -16.93 -18.87
N SER A 215 -13.62 -16.91 -17.82
CA SER A 215 -12.86 -18.09 -17.38
C SER A 215 -13.75 -19.24 -16.92
N ALA A 216 -14.92 -18.95 -16.35
CA ALA A 216 -15.89 -19.97 -15.95
C ALA A 216 -16.63 -20.61 -17.14
N GLN A 217 -16.72 -19.92 -18.27
CA GLN A 217 -17.32 -20.46 -19.50
C GLN A 217 -16.35 -21.30 -20.33
N GLY A 218 -15.05 -21.07 -20.19
CA GLY A 218 -14.00 -21.84 -20.88
C GLY A 218 -13.87 -23.31 -20.45
N THR A 219 -14.67 -23.77 -19.49
CA THR A 219 -14.81 -25.19 -19.13
C THR A 219 -16.07 -25.84 -19.72
N PRO A 220 -16.09 -26.18 -21.01
CA PRO A 220 -16.86 -27.30 -21.51
C PRO A 220 -15.91 -28.40 -22.00
N GLU A 221 -15.92 -29.56 -21.33
CA GLU A 221 -15.70 -30.85 -21.99
C GLU A 221 -14.27 -31.35 -22.33
N GLU A 222 -13.21 -31.09 -21.55
CA GLU A 222 -11.97 -31.90 -21.63
C GLU A 222 -12.09 -33.23 -20.83
N THR A 223 -13.25 -33.87 -20.89
CA THR A 223 -13.50 -35.21 -20.31
C THR A 223 -14.23 -36.18 -21.24
N ALA A 224 -14.58 -35.77 -22.47
CA ALA A 224 -15.27 -36.63 -23.43
C ALA A 224 -14.38 -37.29 -24.50
N THR A 225 -13.07 -37.00 -24.54
CA THR A 225 -12.12 -37.61 -25.51
C THR A 225 -10.90 -38.22 -24.85
N LYS A 226 -11.14 -38.93 -23.73
CA LYS A 226 -10.19 -39.92 -23.23
C LYS A 226 -10.89 -41.17 -22.69
N LYS A 227 -11.77 -41.77 -23.50
CA LYS A 227 -12.04 -43.21 -23.50
C LYS A 227 -12.91 -43.61 -24.68
#